data_AF-A0A350Y413-F1
#
_entry.id   AF-A0A350Y413-F1
#
_cell.length_a   1.000
_cell.length_b   1.000
_cell.length_c   1.000
_cell.angle_alpha   90.00
_cell.angle_beta   90.00
_cell.angle_gamma   90.00
#
_symmetry.space_group_name_H-M   'P 1'
#
loop_
_entity.id
_entity.type
_entity.pdbx_description
1 polymer ?
#
loop_
_entity_poly.entity_id
_entity_poly.type
_entity_poly.pdbx_seq_one_letter_code
_entity_poly.pdbx_strand_id
1 'polypeptide(L)'
;MPLEIQPPIKVDEGKWRVVIVANLIVLSQSNNLGDIIPFNKEIFVQAVEAPNYENFVSKNDNAASIIAAARASGLEIYAMRDLRTGNL
;
A
#
# COMPACT_ATOMS: atom_id res chain seq x y z
N MET A 1 -6.26 5.81 -11.10
CA MET A 1 -4.81 6.11 -11.20
C MET A 1 -4.48 7.16 -10.15
N PRO A 2 -3.39 6.99 -9.37
CA PRO A 2 -2.96 8.02 -8.43
C PRO A 2 -2.52 9.28 -9.18
N LEU A 3 -2.78 10.44 -8.59
CA LEU A 3 -2.39 11.73 -9.16
C LEU A 3 -0.93 12.03 -8.85
N GLU A 4 -0.50 11.71 -7.62
CA GLU A 4 0.88 11.88 -7.17
C GLU A 4 1.25 10.79 -6.16
N ILE A 5 2.46 10.25 -6.28
CA ILE A 5 3.13 9.44 -5.26
C ILE A 5 4.50 10.05 -5.07
N GLN A 6 4.76 10.61 -3.89
CA GLN A 6 6.05 11.21 -3.58
C GLN A 6 7.12 10.14 -3.32
N PRO A 7 8.40 10.42 -3.63
CA PRO A 7 9.49 9.55 -3.23
C PRO A 7 9.47 9.28 -1.71
N PRO A 8 9.87 8.08 -1.26
CA PRO A 8 9.89 7.74 0.16
C PRO A 8 10.88 8.64 0.92
N ILE A 9 10.42 9.23 2.01
CA ILE A 9 11.23 10.05 2.92
C ILE A 9 11.56 9.20 4.14
N LYS A 10 12.86 8.99 4.40
CA LYS A 10 13.32 8.25 5.58
C LYS A 10 12.89 9.00 6.86
N VAL A 11 12.25 8.29 7.79
CA VAL A 11 11.86 8.83 9.10
C VAL A 11 12.62 8.18 10.25
N ASP A 12 13.13 6.97 10.05
CA ASP A 12 13.99 6.24 10.98
C ASP A 12 14.78 5.16 10.23
N GLU A 13 15.66 4.43 10.91
CA GLU A 13 16.26 3.22 10.36
C GLU A 13 15.19 2.18 9.99
N GLY A 14 15.23 1.71 8.74
CA GLY A 14 14.22 0.79 8.22
C GLY A 14 12.80 1.37 8.17
N LYS A 15 12.60 2.70 8.28
CA LYS A 15 11.25 3.30 8.22
C LYS A 15 11.20 4.49 7.29
N TRP A 16 10.11 4.55 6.52
CA TRP A 16 9.86 5.59 5.53
C TRP A 16 8.43 6.11 5.61
N ARG A 17 8.25 7.35 5.17
CA ARG A 17 6.95 7.98 4.90
C ARG A 17 6.81 8.19 3.40
N VAL A 18 5.65 7.84 2.86
CA VAL A 18 5.25 8.07 1.47
C VAL A 18 3.96 8.90 1.48
N VAL A 19 3.94 9.98 0.71
CA VAL A 19 2.71 10.77 0.50
C VAL A 19 2.05 10.29 -0.79
N ILE A 20 0.75 10.03 -0.72
CA ILE A 20 -0.07 9.65 -1.88
C ILE A 20 -1.24 10.63 -1.99
N VAL A 21 -1.45 11.17 -3.20
CA VAL A 21 -2.63 11.95 -3.57
C VAL A 21 -3.32 11.18 -4.69
N ALA A 22 -4.52 10.69 -4.43
CA ALA A 22 -5.22 9.79 -5.34
C ALA A 22 -6.74 9.84 -5.13
N ASN A 23 -7.46 9.12 -5.98
CA ASN A 23 -8.89 8.85 -5.82
C ASN A 23 -9.12 7.34 -5.79
N LEU A 24 -9.92 6.88 -4.83
CA LEU A 24 -10.49 5.54 -4.80
C LEU A 24 -11.79 5.56 -5.62
N ILE A 25 -11.83 4.74 -6.68
CA ILE A 25 -13.00 4.58 -7.54
C ILE A 25 -13.70 3.29 -7.11
N VAL A 26 -14.93 3.40 -6.63
CA VAL A 26 -15.76 2.26 -6.24
C VAL A 26 -16.79 2.01 -7.34
N LEU A 27 -16.69 0.86 -7.99
CA LEU A 27 -17.62 0.43 -9.04
C LEU A 27 -18.52 -0.68 -8.50
N SER A 28 -19.80 -0.64 -8.83
CA SER A 28 -20.75 -1.71 -8.52
C SER A 28 -21.69 -1.93 -9.70
N GLN A 29 -22.35 -3.09 -9.77
CA GLN A 29 -23.26 -3.42 -10.87
C GLN A 29 -24.45 -2.45 -10.97
N SER A 30 -24.84 -1.83 -9.85
CA SER A 30 -25.92 -0.84 -9.78
C SER A 30 -25.44 0.61 -9.94
N ASN A 31 -24.12 0.86 -9.86
CA ASN A 31 -23.51 2.18 -10.02
C ASN A 31 -22.32 2.11 -10.99
N ASN A 32 -22.63 2.07 -12.28
CA ASN A 32 -21.63 2.05 -13.35
C ASN A 32 -20.91 3.39 -13.55
N LEU A 33 -21.43 4.49 -13.01
CA LEU A 33 -20.74 5.79 -13.01
C LEU A 33 -19.60 5.80 -11.98
N GLY A 34 -19.75 5.02 -10.91
CA GLY A 34 -18.78 4.85 -9.85
C GLY A 34 -18.76 6.02 -8.86
N ASP A 35 -18.45 5.71 -7.61
CA ASP A 35 -18.24 6.72 -6.58
C ASP A 35 -16.75 7.06 -6.48
N ILE A 36 -16.45 8.35 -6.36
CA ILE A 36 -15.09 8.86 -6.25
C ILE A 36 -14.86 9.33 -4.82
N ILE A 37 -13.92 8.69 -4.14
CA ILE A 37 -13.52 9.02 -2.76
C ILE A 37 -12.07 9.51 -2.78
N PRO A 38 -11.78 10.75 -2.36
CA PRO A 38 -10.40 11.23 -2.24
C PRO A 38 -9.57 10.35 -1.31
N PHE A 39 -8.37 9.98 -1.75
CA PHE A 39 -7.42 9.13 -1.03
C PHE A 39 -6.07 9.85 -0.88
N ASN A 40 -6.09 10.92 -0.10
CA ASN A 40 -4.91 11.74 0.17
C ASN A 40 -4.31 11.32 1.52
N LYS A 41 -3.22 10.54 1.49
CA LYS A 41 -2.67 9.87 2.68
C LYS A 41 -1.18 10.14 2.86
N GLU A 42 -0.77 10.17 4.13
CA GLU A 42 0.60 9.85 4.54
C GLU A 42 0.63 8.37 4.96
N ILE A 43 1.40 7.56 4.25
CA ILE A 43 1.58 6.13 4.50
C ILE A 43 2.96 5.93 5.12
N PHE A 44 3.01 5.21 6.22
CA PHE A 44 4.24 4.88 6.91
C PHE A 44 4.56 3.40 6.71
N VAL A 45 5.77 3.16 6.20
CA VAL A 45 6.25 1.83 5.81
C VAL A 45 7.47 1.51 6.65
N GLN A 46 7.58 0.25 7.09
CA GLN A 46 8.74 -0.26 7.80
C GLN A 46 9.30 -1.50 7.09
N ALA A 47 10.62 -1.69 7.19
CA ALA A 47 11.28 -2.93 6.83
C ALA A 47 10.94 -4.01 7.87
N VAL A 48 10.65 -5.20 7.38
CA VAL A 48 10.39 -6.40 8.18
C VAL A 48 11.16 -7.56 7.58
N GLU A 49 11.48 -8.56 8.42
CA GLU A 49 12.02 -9.81 7.91
C GLU A 49 10.93 -10.53 7.09
N ALA A 50 11.20 -10.74 5.80
CA ALA A 50 10.28 -11.45 4.93
C ALA A 50 10.18 -12.92 5.37
N PRO A 51 8.97 -13.46 5.59
CA PRO A 51 8.84 -14.88 5.93
C PRO A 51 9.30 -15.76 4.77
N ASN A 52 9.93 -16.91 5.09
CA ASN A 52 10.23 -17.91 4.08
C ASN A 52 8.99 -18.74 3.76
N TYR A 53 8.50 -18.63 2.53
CA TYR A 53 7.28 -19.29 2.04
C TYR A 53 7.51 -20.59 1.28
N GLU A 54 8.76 -21.02 1.06
CA GLU A 54 9.10 -22.17 0.20
C GLU A 54 8.39 -23.47 0.59
N ASN A 55 8.06 -23.61 1.88
CA ASN A 55 7.41 -24.81 2.43
C ASN A 55 5.90 -24.64 2.68
N PHE A 56 5.34 -23.45 2.48
CA PHE A 56 3.96 -23.11 2.88
C PHE A 56 3.04 -22.72 1.73
N VAL A 57 3.60 -22.46 0.55
CA VAL A 57 2.84 -22.02 -0.62
C VAL A 57 2.93 -23.07 -1.71
N SER A 58 1.80 -23.74 -1.97
CA SER A 58 1.67 -24.58 -3.14
C SER A 58 1.75 -23.73 -4.40
N LYS A 59 2.55 -24.15 -5.39
CA LYS A 59 2.66 -23.47 -6.69
C LYS A 59 1.34 -23.38 -7.46
N ASN A 60 0.34 -24.18 -7.07
CA ASN A 60 -0.98 -24.22 -7.70
C ASN A 60 -2.01 -23.32 -7.00
N ASP A 61 -1.65 -22.66 -5.89
CA ASP A 61 -2.51 -21.69 -5.21
C ASP A 61 -2.14 -20.26 -5.64
N ASN A 62 -2.98 -19.69 -6.51
CA ASN A 62 -2.75 -18.36 -7.07
C ASN A 62 -2.84 -17.24 -6.00
N ALA A 63 -3.71 -17.38 -4.99
CA ALA A 63 -3.86 -16.34 -3.99
C ALA A 63 -2.68 -16.35 -3.01
N ALA A 64 -2.30 -17.54 -2.53
CA ALA A 64 -1.17 -17.69 -1.61
C ALA A 64 0.16 -17.26 -2.25
N SER A 65 0.38 -17.58 -3.53
CA SER A 65 1.58 -17.16 -4.27
C SER A 65 1.67 -15.66 -4.49
N ILE A 66 0.55 -14.99 -4.79
CA ILE A 66 0.50 -13.52 -4.89
C ILE A 66 0.83 -12.85 -3.56
N ILE A 67 0.25 -13.34 -2.46
CA ILE A 67 0.53 -12.80 -1.12
C ILE A 67 2.00 -12.99 -0.75
N ALA A 68 2.55 -14.19 -0.98
CA ALA A 68 3.95 -14.48 -0.68
C ALA A 68 4.92 -13.60 -1.49
N ALA A 69 4.65 -13.41 -2.79
CA ALA A 69 5.44 -12.50 -3.62
C ALA A 69 5.40 -11.06 -3.12
N ALA A 70 4.23 -10.56 -2.68
CA ALA A 70 4.12 -9.23 -2.11
C ALA A 70 4.92 -9.10 -0.79
N ARG A 71 4.87 -10.11 0.08
CA ARG A 71 5.60 -10.10 1.37
C ARG A 71 7.10 -10.33 1.23
N ALA A 72 7.55 -10.96 0.14
CA ALA A 72 8.97 -11.14 -0.16
C ALA A 72 9.72 -9.81 -0.33
N SER A 73 9.00 -8.69 -0.54
CA SER A 73 9.59 -7.35 -0.55
C SER A 73 10.15 -6.90 0.79
N GLY A 74 9.78 -7.54 1.91
CA GLY A 74 10.26 -7.19 3.25
C GLY A 74 9.77 -5.83 3.74
N LEU A 75 8.62 -5.36 3.26
CA LEU A 75 8.02 -4.08 3.65
C LEU A 75 6.60 -4.26 4.17
N GLU A 76 6.24 -3.47 5.19
CA GLU A 76 4.89 -3.45 5.77
C GLU A 76 4.41 -2.02 6.03
N ILE A 77 3.13 -1.75 5.77
CA ILE A 77 2.46 -0.52 6.20
C ILE A 77 2.10 -0.66 7.68
N TYR A 78 2.73 0.12 8.55
CA TYR A 78 2.46 0.08 10.00
C TYR A 78 1.56 1.22 10.47
N ALA A 79 1.42 2.29 9.68
CA ALA A 79 0.48 3.37 9.95
C ALA A 79 0.05 4.06 8.66
N MET A 80 -1.16 4.62 8.69
CA MET A 80 -1.69 5.47 7.63
C MET A 80 -2.53 6.57 8.28
N ARG A 81 -2.41 7.79 7.77
CA ARG A 81 -3.25 8.92 8.20
C ARG A 81 -3.58 9.83 7.02
N ASP A 82 -4.60 10.66 7.19
CA ASP A 82 -4.96 11.67 6.19
C ASP A 82 -3.83 12.69 6.04
N LEU A 83 -3.58 13.09 4.80
CA LEU A 83 -2.69 14.20 4.48
C LEU A 83 -3.29 15.50 5.00
N ARG A 84 -2.59 16.16 5.93
CA ARG A 84 -3.03 17.43 6.53
C ARG A 84 -2.36 18.61 5.83
N THR A 85 -3.10 19.68 5.58
CA THR A 85 -2.68 20.87 4.83
C THR A 85 -1.50 21.64 5.45
N GLY A 86 -1.17 21.41 6.72
CA GLY A 86 -0.06 22.09 7.43
C GLY A 86 1.33 21.48 7.23
N ASN A 87 1.46 20.43 6.43
CA ASN A 87 2.73 19.72 6.16
C ASN A 87 3.16 19.83 4.68
N LEU A 88 2.61 20.79 3.94
CA LEU A 88 2.99 21.12 2.55
C LEU A 88 4.12 22.15 2.54
#